data_AF-A0A543FGR4-F1
#
_entry.id   AF-A0A543FGR4-F1
#
_cell.length_a   1.000
_cell.length_b   1.000
_cell.length_c   1.000
_cell.angle_alpha   90.00
_cell.angle_beta   90.00
_cell.angle_gamma   90.00
#
_symmetry.space_group_name_H-M   'P 1'
#
loop_
_entity.id
_entity.type
_entity.pdbx_description
1 polymer ?
#
loop_
_entity_poly.entity_id
_entity_poly.type
_entity_poly.pdbx_seq_one_letter_code
_entity_poly.pdbx_strand_id
1 'polypeptide(L)'
;MILSRTRLQSRSLAVLAGLVTVGSLVAGCGGDGNTDPVPATPTEGSVELTIAPPTSADVPNPDEVTPAAAAQLCDMMRAEVGNWSEQGEVVGRVSFNGTVHNWAVRNGGLNDAVLADQSIIDTATIQQCPDVRQQVLDALNLDDLAAGLAGF
;
A
#
# COMPACT_ATOMS: atom_id res chain seq x y z
N MET A 1 62.23 -9.81 2.52
CA MET A 1 61.64 -10.78 3.47
C MET A 1 61.48 -10.10 4.83
N ILE A 2 60.29 -9.61 5.17
CA ILE A 2 59.81 -9.38 6.55
C ILE A 2 58.30 -9.68 6.53
N LEU A 3 57.90 -10.46 7.53
CA LEU A 3 56.61 -11.13 7.70
C LEU A 3 55.57 -10.29 8.46
N SER A 4 54.30 -10.64 8.21
CA SER A 4 53.16 -10.72 9.15
C SER A 4 52.45 -9.44 9.60
N ARG A 5 51.11 -9.44 9.47
CA ARG A 5 50.19 -9.93 10.51
C ARG A 5 48.73 -9.96 10.04
N THR A 6 48.17 -11.15 10.12
CA THR A 6 46.75 -11.51 10.09
C THR A 6 45.95 -10.73 11.14
N ARG A 7 44.75 -10.23 10.80
CA ARG A 7 43.67 -10.02 11.76
C ARG A 7 42.43 -10.79 11.32
N LEU A 8 42.11 -11.76 12.16
CA LEU A 8 40.91 -12.57 12.25
C LEU A 8 39.75 -11.74 12.87
N GLN A 9 38.52 -12.28 12.77
CA GLN A 9 37.31 -11.97 13.57
C GLN A 9 36.48 -10.73 13.13
N SER A 10 35.15 -10.77 13.04
CA SER A 10 34.20 -11.63 13.75
C SER A 10 32.88 -11.81 12.96
N ARG A 11 32.49 -13.06 12.70
CA ARG A 11 31.13 -13.44 12.25
C ARG A 11 30.34 -13.80 13.51
N SER A 12 29.41 -12.95 13.93
CA SER A 12 28.52 -13.28 15.05
C SER A 12 27.28 -13.99 14.53
N LEU A 13 27.30 -15.32 14.62
CA LEU A 13 26.10 -16.16 14.67
C LEU A 13 25.55 -16.10 16.10
N ALA A 14 24.29 -15.70 16.26
CA ALA A 14 23.54 -15.93 17.48
C ALA A 14 22.19 -16.57 17.11
N VAL A 15 22.15 -17.89 17.23
CA VAL A 15 20.92 -18.70 17.31
C VAL A 15 20.60 -18.81 18.79
N LEU A 16 19.36 -18.51 19.20
CA LEU A 16 18.76 -19.06 20.43
C LEU A 16 17.23 -19.03 20.32
N ALA A 17 16.66 -20.16 20.73
CA ALA A 17 15.28 -20.58 20.59
C ALA A 17 14.41 -20.23 21.81
N GLY A 18 13.09 -20.36 21.65
CA GLY A 18 12.06 -20.33 22.72
C GLY A 18 10.97 -19.31 22.39
N LEU A 19 9.67 -19.57 22.51
CA LEU A 19 8.92 -20.57 23.26
C LEU A 19 7.52 -20.67 22.63
N VAL A 20 6.91 -21.85 22.62
CA VAL A 20 5.49 -22.05 22.27
C VAL A 20 4.62 -21.60 23.44
N THR A 21 3.61 -20.77 23.19
CA THR A 21 2.43 -20.64 24.05
C THR A 21 1.15 -20.74 23.22
N VAL A 22 0.39 -21.78 23.53
CA VAL A 22 -0.98 -22.02 23.09
C VAL A 22 -1.92 -21.17 23.95
N GLY A 23 -2.94 -20.57 23.36
CA GLY A 23 -3.98 -19.83 24.08
C GLY A 23 -5.19 -19.51 23.23
N SER A 24 -6.08 -20.48 23.04
CA SER A 24 -7.40 -20.31 22.45
C SER A 24 -8.35 -19.67 23.46
N LEU A 25 -9.10 -18.64 23.04
CA LEU A 25 -10.36 -18.26 23.69
C LEU A 25 -11.39 -18.01 22.60
N VAL A 26 -12.20 -19.04 22.33
CA VAL A 26 -13.51 -18.90 21.70
C VAL A 26 -14.41 -18.26 22.75
N ALA A 27 -14.83 -17.02 22.52
CA ALA A 27 -15.96 -16.46 23.25
C ALA A 27 -17.24 -17.12 22.70
N GLY A 28 -17.71 -18.15 23.39
CA GLY A 28 -19.05 -18.68 23.21
C GLY A 28 -20.06 -17.66 23.74
N CYS A 29 -20.93 -17.15 22.87
CA CYS A 29 -22.09 -16.39 23.28
C CYS A 29 -23.14 -17.40 23.79
N GLY A 30 -23.12 -17.66 25.10
CA GLY A 30 -24.18 -18.38 25.79
C GLY A 30 -25.44 -17.53 25.81
N GLY A 31 -26.56 -18.13 25.41
CA GLY A 31 -27.85 -17.47 25.35
C GLY A 31 -28.49 -17.28 26.72
N ASP A 32 -29.05 -16.09 26.94
CA ASP A 32 -30.09 -15.84 27.92
C ASP A 32 -31.42 -15.77 27.19
N GLY A 33 -32.25 -16.79 27.40
CA GLY A 33 -33.61 -16.85 26.91
C GLY A 33 -34.49 -15.85 27.67
N ASN A 34 -34.74 -14.69 27.07
CA ASN A 34 -35.82 -13.81 27.47
C ASN A 34 -37.03 -14.11 26.58
N THR A 35 -37.95 -14.94 27.08
CA THR A 35 -39.27 -15.11 26.45
C THR A 35 -40.15 -13.91 26.79
N ASP A 36 -39.97 -12.83 26.04
CA ASP A 36 -40.99 -11.79 25.92
C ASP A 36 -42.14 -12.32 25.03
N PRO A 37 -43.40 -12.01 25.35
CA PRO A 37 -44.51 -12.39 24.48
C PRO A 37 -44.39 -11.69 23.12
N VAL A 38 -44.35 -12.50 22.06
CA VAL A 38 -44.38 -12.06 20.66
C VAL A 38 -45.66 -11.24 20.39
N PRO A 39 -45.56 -9.99 19.92
CA PRO A 39 -46.70 -9.25 19.38
C PRO A 39 -47.17 -9.88 18.05
N ALA A 40 -48.48 -9.86 17.82
CA ALA A 40 -49.16 -10.51 16.70
C ALA A 40 -48.53 -10.25 15.32
N THR A 41 -48.50 -11.31 14.51
CA THR A 41 -48.13 -11.35 13.09
C THR A 41 -48.82 -10.23 12.28
N PRO A 42 -48.07 -9.36 11.58
CA PRO A 42 -48.65 -8.52 10.55
C PRO A 42 -48.93 -9.37 9.31
N THR A 43 -50.14 -9.19 8.77
CA THR A 43 -50.64 -9.63 7.47
C THR A 43 -49.55 -9.65 6.37
N GLU A 44 -49.56 -10.72 5.56
CA GLU A 44 -48.76 -10.87 4.35
C GLU A 44 -48.84 -9.62 3.45
N GLY A 45 -47.83 -8.77 3.54
CA GLY A 45 -47.49 -7.81 2.51
C GLY A 45 -46.57 -8.50 1.53
N SER A 46 -46.98 -8.63 0.27
CA SER A 46 -46.09 -9.01 -0.81
C SER A 46 -44.96 -7.99 -0.91
N VAL A 47 -43.74 -8.39 -0.54
CA VAL A 47 -42.55 -7.55 -0.69
C VAL A 47 -42.12 -7.62 -2.15
N GLU A 48 -42.51 -6.62 -2.93
CA GLU A 48 -41.98 -6.46 -4.29
C GLU A 48 -40.56 -5.90 -4.20
N LEU A 49 -39.58 -6.74 -4.50
CA LEU A 49 -38.16 -6.35 -4.49
C LEU A 49 -37.82 -5.70 -5.82
N THR A 50 -37.99 -4.38 -5.90
CA THR A 50 -37.55 -3.60 -7.07
C THR A 50 -36.02 -3.55 -7.07
N ILE A 51 -35.38 -4.37 -7.90
CA ILE A 51 -33.96 -4.25 -8.21
C ILE A 51 -33.82 -3.09 -9.19
N ALA A 52 -33.31 -1.95 -8.71
CA ALA A 52 -32.95 -0.85 -9.59
C ALA A 52 -31.87 -1.34 -10.58
N PRO A 53 -31.96 -0.98 -11.87
CA PRO A 53 -30.88 -1.29 -12.81
C PRO A 53 -29.58 -0.65 -12.30
N PRO A 54 -28.43 -1.36 -12.40
CA PRO A 54 -27.17 -0.82 -11.94
C PRO A 54 -26.92 0.50 -12.67
N THR A 55 -26.75 1.58 -11.92
CA THR A 55 -26.25 2.82 -12.50
C THR A 55 -24.78 2.59 -12.87
N SER A 56 -24.33 3.18 -13.97
CA SER A 56 -22.97 3.01 -14.50
C SER A 56 -21.84 3.39 -13.51
N ALA A 57 -22.17 3.92 -12.32
CA ALA A 57 -21.26 4.26 -11.24
C ALA A 57 -20.80 3.06 -10.40
N ASP A 58 -21.46 1.89 -10.51
CA ASP A 58 -21.13 0.70 -9.73
C ASP A 58 -20.10 -0.24 -10.39
N VAL A 59 -19.58 0.12 -11.58
CA VAL A 59 -18.46 -0.60 -12.20
C VAL A 59 -17.16 0.11 -11.80
N PRO A 60 -16.29 -0.51 -10.97
CA PRO A 60 -15.02 0.10 -10.61
C PRO A 60 -14.20 0.38 -11.87
N ASN A 61 -13.71 1.62 -12.02
CA ASN A 61 -12.75 1.94 -13.07
C ASN A 61 -11.38 1.39 -12.66
N PRO A 62 -10.84 0.38 -13.37
CA PRO A 62 -9.54 -0.19 -13.02
C PRO A 62 -8.38 0.80 -13.18
N ASP A 63 -8.58 1.89 -13.93
CA ASP A 63 -7.57 2.90 -14.23
C ASP A 63 -7.59 4.08 -13.23
N GLU A 64 -8.52 4.08 -12.27
CA GLU A 64 -8.65 5.14 -11.29
C GLU A 64 -7.70 4.95 -10.10
N VAL A 65 -6.93 5.99 -9.78
CA VAL A 65 -6.14 6.03 -8.56
C VAL A 65 -7.05 6.26 -7.35
N THR A 66 -7.39 5.17 -6.66
CA THR A 66 -8.18 5.25 -5.42
C THR A 66 -7.41 5.93 -4.28
N PRO A 67 -8.09 6.47 -3.25
CA PRO A 67 -7.41 7.03 -2.07
C PRO A 67 -6.50 6.02 -1.35
N ALA A 68 -6.90 4.75 -1.30
CA ALA A 68 -6.09 3.69 -0.72
C ALA A 68 -4.81 3.43 -1.55
N ALA A 69 -4.92 3.46 -2.88
CA ALA A 69 -3.77 3.36 -3.77
C ALA A 69 -2.83 4.55 -3.57
N ALA A 70 -3.35 5.78 -3.52
CA ALA A 70 -2.53 6.97 -3.27
C ALA A 70 -1.79 6.89 -1.91
N ALA A 71 -2.49 6.47 -0.84
CA ALA A 71 -1.87 6.29 0.47
C ALA A 71 -0.75 5.24 0.44
N GLN A 72 -0.96 4.13 -0.26
CA GLN A 72 0.05 3.09 -0.43
C GLN A 72 1.29 3.62 -1.16
N LEU A 73 1.12 4.40 -2.23
CA LEU A 73 2.26 5.01 -2.93
C LEU A 73 3.09 5.89 -1.99
N CYS A 74 2.41 6.73 -1.20
CA CYS A 74 3.05 7.59 -0.22
C CYS A 74 3.83 6.80 0.84
N ASP A 75 3.27 5.69 1.32
CA ASP A 75 3.95 4.83 2.30
C ASP A 75 5.19 4.14 1.72
N MET A 76 5.11 3.66 0.48
CA MET A 76 6.25 3.07 -0.23
C MET A 76 7.36 4.11 -0.44
N MET A 77 7.02 5.31 -0.91
CA MET A 77 8.00 6.40 -1.07
C MET A 77 8.64 6.79 0.27
N ARG A 78 7.84 6.93 1.34
CA ARG A 78 8.35 7.30 2.67
C ARG A 78 9.34 6.29 3.22
N ALA A 79 9.10 4.99 2.96
CA ALA A 79 10.00 3.94 3.40
C ALA A 79 11.37 4.00 2.69
N GLU A 80 11.41 4.47 1.46
CA GLU A 80 12.59 4.38 0.60
C GLU A 80 13.33 5.72 0.39
N VAL A 81 12.70 6.87 0.63
CA VAL A 81 13.29 8.19 0.31
C VAL A 81 14.64 8.44 0.99
N GLY A 82 14.83 7.95 2.22
CA GLY A 82 16.14 8.01 2.89
C GLY A 82 17.21 7.20 2.17
N ASN A 83 16.87 5.98 1.74
CA ASN A 83 17.75 5.09 0.98
C ASN A 83 18.07 5.67 -0.42
N TRP A 84 17.11 6.33 -1.08
CA TRP A 84 17.37 7.02 -2.35
C TRP A 84 18.35 8.18 -2.19
N SER A 85 18.20 8.98 -1.13
CA SER A 85 19.11 10.07 -0.80
C SER A 85 20.54 9.56 -0.53
N GLU A 86 20.68 8.47 0.23
CA GLU A 86 21.98 7.86 0.54
C GLU A 86 22.69 7.27 -0.69
N GLN A 87 21.95 6.67 -1.62
CA GLN A 87 22.51 6.06 -2.82
C GLN A 87 22.79 7.07 -3.95
N GLY A 88 22.25 8.28 -3.85
CA GLY A 88 22.40 9.36 -4.81
C GLY A 88 21.43 9.31 -5.99
N GLU A 89 21.36 10.43 -6.72
CA GLU A 89 20.31 10.73 -7.71
C GLU A 89 20.06 9.60 -8.72
N VAL A 90 21.11 9.10 -9.38
CA VAL A 90 20.98 8.13 -10.47
C VAL A 90 20.35 6.83 -10.00
N VAL A 91 20.81 6.29 -8.87
CA VAL A 91 20.29 5.04 -8.30
C VAL A 91 18.91 5.26 -7.69
N GLY A 92 18.71 6.41 -7.03
CA GLY A 92 17.43 6.80 -6.46
C GLY A 92 16.33 6.90 -7.51
N ARG A 93 16.59 7.50 -8.68
CA ARG A 93 15.59 7.65 -9.76
C ARG A 93 15.17 6.30 -10.36
N VAL A 94 16.12 5.38 -10.57
CA VAL A 94 15.80 4.01 -11.02
C VAL A 94 14.96 3.28 -9.96
N SER A 95 15.31 3.43 -8.68
CA SER A 95 14.59 2.80 -7.58
C SER A 95 13.18 3.38 -7.40
N PHE A 96 13.02 4.69 -7.57
CA PHE A 96 11.72 5.36 -7.59
C PHE A 96 10.85 4.88 -8.74
N ASN A 97 11.38 4.78 -9.96
CA ASN A 97 10.65 4.24 -11.10
C ASN A 97 10.16 2.80 -10.84
N GLY A 98 11.03 1.94 -10.29
CA GLY A 98 10.64 0.59 -9.87
C GLY A 98 9.58 0.57 -8.77
N THR A 99 9.62 1.53 -7.85
CA THR A 99 8.62 1.70 -6.79
C THR A 99 7.25 2.03 -7.37
N VAL A 100 7.17 2.94 -8.34
CA VAL A 100 5.91 3.30 -9.02
C VAL A 100 5.38 2.14 -9.84
N HIS A 101 6.21 1.40 -10.57
CA HIS A 101 5.79 0.17 -11.26
C HIS A 101 5.23 -0.87 -10.27
N ASN A 102 5.93 -1.10 -9.16
CA ASN A 102 5.49 -2.06 -8.15
C ASN A 102 4.15 -1.64 -7.53
N TRP A 103 3.99 -0.35 -7.23
CA TRP A 103 2.75 0.23 -6.76
C TRP A 103 1.61 0.03 -7.77
N ALA A 104 1.85 0.35 -9.04
CA ALA A 104 0.83 0.26 -10.08
C ALA A 104 0.34 -1.18 -10.28
N VAL A 105 1.24 -2.17 -10.29
CA VAL A 105 0.88 -3.59 -10.35
C VAL A 105 0.01 -4.02 -9.16
N ARG A 106 0.31 -3.54 -7.94
CA ARG A 106 -0.45 -3.90 -6.73
C ARG A 106 -1.86 -3.31 -6.69
N ASN A 107 -2.12 -2.26 -7.46
CA ASN A 107 -3.38 -1.50 -7.42
C ASN A 107 -4.24 -1.74 -8.66
N GLY A 108 -4.32 -3.00 -9.12
CA GLY A 108 -5.17 -3.36 -10.26
C GLY A 108 -4.48 -3.19 -11.62
N GLY A 109 -3.17 -2.94 -11.65
CA GLY A 109 -2.43 -2.81 -12.90
C GLY A 109 -2.47 -1.41 -13.50
N LEU A 110 -2.42 -0.37 -12.67
CA LEU A 110 -2.41 1.05 -13.07
C LEU A 110 -1.22 1.46 -13.97
N ASN A 111 -0.40 0.53 -14.46
CA ASN A 111 0.73 0.86 -15.33
C ASN A 111 0.23 1.46 -16.64
N ASP A 112 -0.89 0.98 -17.19
CA ASP A 112 -1.48 1.54 -18.40
C ASP A 112 -1.98 2.98 -18.17
N ALA A 113 -2.55 3.25 -16.98
CA ALA A 113 -2.95 4.59 -16.58
C ALA A 113 -1.74 5.54 -16.41
N VAL A 114 -0.66 5.08 -15.76
CA VAL A 114 0.59 5.85 -15.61
C VAL A 114 1.28 6.06 -16.96
N LEU A 115 1.23 5.08 -17.86
CA LEU A 115 1.74 5.21 -19.23
C LEU A 115 0.98 6.30 -19.99
N ALA A 116 -0.35 6.29 -19.89
CA ALA A 116 -1.20 7.26 -20.55
C ALA A 116 -1.02 8.68 -19.97
N ASP A 117 -0.84 8.78 -18.65
CA ASP A 117 -0.64 10.05 -17.95
C ASP A 117 0.24 9.85 -16.70
N GLN A 118 1.50 10.27 -16.80
CA GLN A 118 2.43 10.22 -15.68
C GLN A 118 2.10 11.23 -14.56
N SER A 119 1.35 12.29 -14.87
CA SER A 119 1.01 13.34 -13.91
C SER A 119 0.06 12.87 -12.81
N ILE A 120 -0.55 11.68 -12.97
CA ILE A 120 -1.37 11.08 -11.92
C ILE A 120 -0.56 10.78 -10.64
N ILE A 121 0.75 10.53 -10.78
CA ILE A 121 1.66 10.31 -9.65
C ILE A 121 1.82 11.62 -8.86
N ASP A 122 2.05 12.73 -9.53
CA ASP A 122 2.10 14.04 -8.89
C ASP A 122 0.76 14.42 -8.26
N THR A 123 -0.35 14.22 -8.98
CA THR A 123 -1.68 14.57 -8.48
C THR A 123 -2.04 13.77 -7.22
N ALA A 124 -1.83 12.45 -7.24
CA ALA A 124 -2.09 11.58 -6.10
C ALA A 124 -1.25 12.00 -4.88
N THR A 125 0.03 12.32 -5.08
CA THR A 125 0.96 12.62 -3.98
C THR A 125 0.84 14.05 -3.47
N ILE A 126 0.49 15.03 -4.31
CA ILE A 126 0.13 16.40 -3.89
C ILE A 126 -1.07 16.36 -2.95
N GLN A 127 -2.10 15.57 -3.29
CA GLN A 127 -3.32 15.46 -2.49
C GLN A 127 -3.12 14.63 -1.21
N GLN A 128 -2.35 13.54 -1.30
CA GLN A 128 -2.25 12.55 -0.22
C GLN A 128 -1.09 12.76 0.74
N CYS A 129 0.08 13.20 0.25
CA CYS A 129 1.30 13.28 1.05
C CYS A 129 2.31 14.34 0.53
N PRO A 130 1.95 15.63 0.55
CA PRO A 130 2.80 16.69 -0.02
C PRO A 130 4.20 16.74 0.58
N ASP A 131 4.36 16.45 1.88
CA ASP A 131 5.66 16.43 2.54
C ASP A 131 6.56 15.28 2.03
N VAL A 132 5.99 14.10 1.78
CA VAL A 132 6.75 12.96 1.24
C VAL A 132 7.10 13.23 -0.22
N ARG A 133 6.16 13.77 -1.00
CA ARG A 133 6.43 14.22 -2.38
C ARG A 133 7.65 15.15 -2.40
N GLN A 134 7.66 16.18 -1.54
CA GLN A 134 8.77 17.14 -1.52
C GLN A 134 10.10 16.46 -1.17
N GLN A 135 10.13 15.57 -0.18
CA GLN A 135 11.35 14.83 0.17
C GLN A 135 11.88 14.00 -0.99
N VAL A 136 10.99 13.40 -1.79
CA VAL A 136 11.39 12.62 -2.97
C VAL A 136 11.91 13.52 -4.07
N LEU A 137 11.25 14.66 -4.34
CA LEU A 137 11.75 15.64 -5.31
C LEU A 137 13.15 16.13 -4.94
N ASP A 138 13.37 16.45 -3.66
CA ASP A 138 14.66 16.92 -3.17
C ASP A 138 15.72 15.80 -3.24
N ALA A 139 15.39 14.58 -2.82
CA ALA A 139 16.32 13.44 -2.81
C ALA A 139 16.73 13.03 -4.24
N LEU A 140 15.85 13.20 -5.20
CA LEU A 140 16.03 12.77 -6.59
C LEU A 140 16.34 13.93 -7.55
N ASN A 141 16.43 15.16 -7.04
CA ASN A 141 16.68 16.38 -7.82
C ASN A 141 15.73 16.50 -9.02
N LEU A 142 14.43 16.41 -8.75
CA LEU A 142 13.35 16.44 -9.75
C LEU A 142 12.49 17.70 -9.61
N ASP A 143 11.99 18.21 -10.73
CA ASP A 143 11.00 19.29 -10.74
C ASP A 143 9.59 18.78 -10.37
N ASP A 144 9.25 17.58 -10.84
CA ASP A 144 8.03 16.83 -10.53
C ASP A 144 8.30 15.32 -10.52
N LEU A 145 7.39 14.54 -9.92
CA LEU A 145 7.59 13.09 -9.81
C LEU A 145 7.49 12.40 -11.17
N ALA A 146 6.65 12.91 -12.08
CA ALA A 146 6.53 12.41 -13.45
C ALA A 146 7.87 12.42 -14.20
N ALA A 147 8.70 13.45 -14.03
CA ALA A 147 10.05 13.54 -14.61
C ALA A 147 11.03 12.45 -14.12
N GLY A 148 10.68 11.76 -13.03
CA GLY A 148 11.40 10.60 -12.51
C GLY A 148 11.02 9.27 -13.18
N LEU A 149 9.98 9.24 -14.03
CA LEU A 149 9.42 8.02 -14.60
C LEU A 149 9.92 7.76 -16.03
N ALA A 150 10.18 6.48 -16.33
CA ALA A 150 10.54 6.00 -17.66
C ALA A 150 10.03 4.58 -17.87
N GLY A 151 9.80 4.17 -19.13
CA GLY A 151 9.60 2.77 -19.49
C GLY A 151 8.27 2.12 -19.06
N PHE A 152 7.20 2.91 -18.97
CA PHE A 152 5.83 2.39 -18.86
C PHE A 152 5.29 1.94 -20.22
#